data_AF-A0AA41UES1-F1
#
_entry.id   AF-A0AA41UES1-F1
#
_cell.length_a   1.000
_cell.length_b   1.000
_cell.length_c   1.000
_cell.angle_alpha   90.00
_cell.angle_beta   90.00
_cell.angle_gamma   90.00
#
_symmetry.space_group_name_H-M   'P 1'
#
loop_
_entity.id
_entity.type
_entity.pdbx_description
1 polymer ?
#
loop_
_entity_poly.entity_id
_entity_poly.type
_entity_poly.pdbx_seq_one_letter_code
_entity_poly.pdbx_strand_id
1 'polypeptide(L)'
;MTNAPNEPVSAEALAKAVAAIFEGCGVAPEAAAIVAEDLVAADIEGVASHGVMLVPMYVERLKAGSVAKGSEGQVVSDNDAAVVIDAGDVLGQLTARQAVAIAVERAKKFGMATVAVRNAFHFGTAGRYARMMADAGAVGIVMSNTRPLMPATGGAQPLTGNNPLAIAVPSAGEFRPEVDMALSAVAMGKIRNAAAAGQSIPEGWAADKDGAPTTDPQKAIEGMLLPAAGPKGFGLAFMVDLLTGGLSGGNIGAEVNGLYGNMATPYRCSNVFIAIDVGHFVPEEQFEGRAKSELDRVSASRRAPGVERVFAPGELAYAARTGANGRAKVSPAAWKSLVETGASLGVDVQSYF
;
A
#
# COMPACT_ATOMS: atom_id res chain seq x y z
N MET A 1 -32.83 2.52 1.32
CA MET A 1 -32.28 3.37 2.40
C MET A 1 -30.86 2.90 2.67
N THR A 2 -29.87 3.66 2.22
CA THR A 2 -28.42 3.37 2.31
C THR A 2 -27.86 3.79 3.66
N ASN A 3 -28.47 3.35 4.77
CA ASN A 3 -27.96 3.72 6.08
C ASN A 3 -26.63 2.99 6.30
N ALA A 4 -25.57 3.77 6.53
CA ALA A 4 -24.27 3.22 6.89
C ALA A 4 -24.39 2.47 8.24
N PRO A 5 -23.67 1.36 8.40
CA PRO A 5 -23.61 0.69 9.70
C PRO A 5 -22.96 1.66 10.70
N ASN A 6 -23.66 1.90 11.82
CA ASN A 6 -23.14 2.73 12.92
C ASN A 6 -22.02 2.02 13.70
N GLU A 7 -21.84 0.71 13.46
CA GLU A 7 -20.83 -0.13 14.08
C GLU A 7 -19.88 -0.72 13.02
N PRO A 8 -18.63 -1.08 13.38
CA PRO A 8 -17.75 -1.86 12.50
C PRO A 8 -18.47 -3.11 11.99
N VAL A 9 -18.26 -3.52 10.74
CA VAL A 9 -18.92 -4.69 10.14
C VAL A 9 -18.01 -5.91 10.14
N SER A 10 -18.56 -7.13 9.99
CA SER A 10 -17.74 -8.34 9.84
C SER A 10 -16.81 -8.21 8.62
N ALA A 11 -15.51 -8.39 8.83
CA ALA A 11 -14.51 -8.35 7.77
C ALA A 11 -14.73 -9.47 6.75
N GLU A 12 -15.12 -10.66 7.21
CA GLU A 12 -15.38 -11.81 6.34
C GLU A 12 -16.58 -11.53 5.41
N ALA A 13 -17.68 -11.02 5.97
CA ALA A 13 -18.86 -10.64 5.19
C ALA A 13 -18.54 -9.50 4.21
N LEU A 14 -17.76 -8.52 4.64
CA LEU A 14 -17.30 -7.41 3.79
C LEU A 14 -16.43 -7.92 2.63
N ALA A 15 -15.50 -8.84 2.89
CA ALA A 15 -14.67 -9.43 1.84
C ALA A 15 -15.51 -10.21 0.83
N LYS A 16 -16.50 -10.99 1.29
CA LYS A 16 -17.44 -11.70 0.40
C LYS A 16 -18.25 -10.74 -0.47
N ALA A 17 -18.77 -9.65 0.10
CA ALA A 17 -19.51 -8.63 -0.65
C ALA A 17 -18.61 -7.93 -1.69
N VAL A 18 -17.38 -7.56 -1.31
CA VAL A 18 -16.42 -6.91 -2.21
C VAL A 18 -15.95 -7.86 -3.32
N ALA A 19 -15.76 -9.15 -3.03
CA ALA A 19 -15.42 -10.15 -4.04
C ALA A 19 -16.53 -10.26 -5.10
N ALA A 20 -17.79 -10.34 -4.67
CA ALA A 20 -18.94 -10.39 -5.58
C ALA A 20 -19.02 -9.16 -6.51
N ILE A 21 -18.62 -7.97 -6.04
CA ILE A 21 -18.51 -6.76 -6.88
C ILE A 21 -17.48 -6.96 -8.00
N PHE A 22 -16.29 -7.49 -7.69
CA PHE A 22 -15.26 -7.76 -8.70
C PHE A 22 -15.66 -8.88 -9.66
N GLU A 23 -16.35 -9.92 -9.17
CA GLU A 23 -16.95 -10.96 -10.03
C GLU A 23 -17.98 -10.37 -10.99
N GLY A 24 -18.82 -9.43 -10.54
CA GLY A 24 -19.74 -8.68 -11.39
C GLY A 24 -19.05 -7.86 -12.49
N CYS A 25 -17.76 -7.56 -12.33
CA CYS A 25 -16.93 -6.94 -13.37
C CYS A 25 -16.30 -7.96 -14.34
N GLY A 26 -16.46 -9.27 -14.09
CA GLY A 26 -15.87 -10.36 -14.85
C GLY A 26 -14.47 -10.76 -14.41
N VAL A 27 -14.08 -10.44 -13.17
CA VAL A 27 -12.86 -10.99 -12.53
C VAL A 27 -13.17 -12.41 -12.03
N ALA A 28 -12.25 -13.35 -12.21
CA ALA A 28 -12.45 -14.72 -11.75
C ALA A 28 -12.65 -14.79 -10.21
N PRO A 29 -13.49 -15.71 -9.69
CA PRO A 29 -13.83 -15.76 -8.25
C PRO A 29 -12.61 -15.82 -7.32
N GLU A 30 -11.60 -16.61 -7.65
CA GLU A 30 -10.38 -16.75 -6.84
C GLU A 30 -9.58 -15.44 -6.80
N ALA A 31 -9.49 -14.75 -7.94
CA ALA A 31 -8.82 -13.46 -8.05
C ALA A 31 -9.61 -12.36 -7.32
N ALA A 32 -10.93 -12.36 -7.44
CA ALA A 32 -11.82 -11.43 -6.75
C ALA A 32 -11.72 -11.58 -5.22
N ALA A 33 -11.65 -12.81 -4.72
CA ALA A 33 -11.45 -13.10 -3.30
C ALA A 33 -10.12 -12.53 -2.78
N ILE A 34 -9.01 -12.72 -3.52
CA ILE A 34 -7.70 -12.17 -3.15
C ILE A 34 -7.74 -10.64 -3.05
N VAL A 35 -8.31 -9.98 -4.07
CA VAL A 35 -8.38 -8.51 -4.11
C VAL A 35 -9.23 -7.99 -2.95
N ALA A 36 -10.37 -8.63 -2.70
CA ALA A 36 -11.27 -8.26 -1.61
C ALA A 36 -10.62 -8.44 -0.24
N GLU A 37 -9.93 -9.57 -0.01
CA GLU A 37 -9.22 -9.85 1.24
C GLU A 37 -8.15 -8.77 1.52
N ASP A 38 -7.36 -8.41 0.52
CA ASP A 38 -6.29 -7.42 0.65
C ASP A 38 -6.84 -6.00 0.93
N LEU A 39 -7.95 -5.61 0.29
CA LEU A 39 -8.59 -4.31 0.55
C LEU A 39 -9.21 -4.27 1.95
N VAL A 40 -9.92 -5.32 2.36
CA VAL A 40 -10.52 -5.37 3.71
C VAL A 40 -9.46 -5.43 4.79
N ALA A 41 -8.34 -6.13 4.54
CA ALA A 41 -7.20 -6.13 5.46
C ALA A 41 -6.66 -4.73 5.72
N ALA A 42 -6.58 -3.87 4.68
CA ALA A 42 -6.18 -2.48 4.86
C ALA A 42 -7.13 -1.70 5.78
N ASP A 43 -8.44 -1.96 5.73
CA ASP A 43 -9.42 -1.34 6.65
C ASP A 43 -9.24 -1.84 8.10
N ILE A 44 -9.01 -3.16 8.29
CA ILE A 44 -8.71 -3.76 9.60
C ILE A 44 -7.42 -3.19 10.19
N GLU A 45 -6.42 -2.95 9.34
CA GLU A 45 -5.12 -2.38 9.70
C GLU A 45 -5.18 -0.87 9.98
N GLY A 46 -6.35 -0.24 9.84
CA GLY A 46 -6.52 1.20 10.07
C GLY A 46 -6.00 2.08 8.93
N VAL A 47 -5.68 1.49 7.78
CA VAL A 47 -5.18 2.16 6.57
C VAL A 47 -6.31 2.31 5.54
N ALA A 48 -7.48 2.76 5.98
CA ALA A 48 -8.71 2.81 5.18
C ALA A 48 -8.55 3.49 3.80
N SER A 49 -7.63 4.45 3.65
CA SER A 49 -7.23 5.05 2.36
C SER A 49 -6.85 4.05 1.26
N HIS A 50 -6.45 2.84 1.64
CA HIS A 50 -6.04 1.75 0.75
C HIS A 50 -6.99 0.54 0.84
N GLY A 51 -8.14 0.69 1.50
CA GLY A 51 -9.14 -0.36 1.69
C GLY A 51 -10.34 -0.26 0.76
N VAL A 52 -11.52 -0.66 1.22
CA VAL A 52 -12.73 -0.80 0.39
C VAL A 52 -13.23 0.50 -0.24
N MET A 53 -12.78 1.66 0.26
CA MET A 53 -13.06 2.94 -0.39
C MET A 53 -12.49 3.06 -1.82
N LEU A 54 -11.53 2.20 -2.20
CA LEU A 54 -10.96 2.15 -3.55
C LEU A 54 -11.83 1.35 -4.54
N VAL A 55 -12.74 0.51 -4.06
CA VAL A 55 -13.55 -0.39 -4.89
C VAL A 55 -14.28 0.36 -6.03
N PRO A 56 -14.96 1.50 -5.79
CA PRO A 56 -15.63 2.22 -6.87
C PRO A 56 -14.66 2.63 -8.00
N MET A 57 -13.49 3.14 -7.66
CA MET A 57 -12.49 3.57 -8.65
C MET A 57 -11.91 2.37 -9.41
N TYR A 58 -11.68 1.25 -8.74
CA TYR A 58 -11.20 0.02 -9.38
C TYR A 58 -12.23 -0.51 -10.38
N VAL A 59 -13.51 -0.54 -9.99
CA VAL A 59 -14.63 -0.94 -10.84
C VAL A 59 -14.73 -0.05 -12.08
N GLU A 60 -14.64 1.28 -11.93
CA GLU A 60 -14.68 2.19 -13.07
C GLU A 60 -13.50 1.98 -14.03
N ARG A 61 -12.31 1.67 -13.52
CA ARG A 61 -11.15 1.33 -14.37
C ARG A 61 -11.28 -0.01 -15.08
N LEU A 62 -11.85 -1.03 -14.42
CA LEU A 62 -12.18 -2.32 -15.04
C LEU A 62 -13.22 -2.16 -16.16
N LYS A 63 -14.24 -1.34 -15.94
CA LYS A 63 -15.26 -1.00 -16.96
C LYS A 63 -14.66 -0.23 -18.13
N ALA A 64 -13.77 0.73 -17.85
CA ALA A 64 -13.09 1.54 -18.85
C ALA A 64 -11.96 0.79 -19.59
N GLY A 65 -11.60 -0.42 -19.16
CA GLY A 65 -10.58 -1.26 -19.79
C GLY A 65 -9.14 -0.82 -19.51
N SER A 66 -8.91 0.10 -18.57
CA SER A 66 -7.54 0.48 -18.17
C SER A 66 -6.92 -0.46 -17.14
N VAL A 67 -7.74 -1.35 -16.56
CA VAL A 67 -7.32 -2.47 -15.71
C VAL A 67 -7.83 -3.75 -16.35
N ALA A 68 -6.94 -4.73 -16.50
CA ALA A 68 -7.25 -6.03 -17.05
C ALA A 68 -7.91 -6.95 -16.01
N LYS A 69 -8.73 -7.89 -16.50
CA LYS A 69 -9.48 -8.86 -15.69
C LYS A 69 -8.70 -10.17 -15.45
N GLY A 70 -7.43 -10.20 -15.81
CA GLY A 70 -6.55 -11.35 -15.61
C GLY A 70 -6.28 -11.62 -14.14
N SER A 71 -5.83 -12.84 -13.84
CA SER A 71 -5.54 -13.31 -12.48
C SER A 71 -4.09 -13.13 -12.06
N GLU A 72 -3.16 -12.91 -13.00
CA GLU A 72 -1.73 -12.82 -12.76
C GLU A 72 -1.01 -12.06 -13.89
N GLY A 73 0.24 -11.66 -13.64
CA GLY A 73 1.14 -11.12 -14.65
C GLY A 73 2.00 -12.19 -15.32
N GLN A 74 2.65 -11.83 -16.41
CA GLN A 74 3.57 -12.71 -17.14
C GLN A 74 5.00 -12.52 -16.64
N VAL A 75 5.69 -13.60 -16.30
CA VAL A 75 7.15 -13.57 -16.10
C VAL A 75 7.83 -13.39 -17.45
N VAL A 76 8.47 -12.23 -17.65
CA VAL A 76 9.13 -11.86 -18.93
C VAL A 76 10.65 -12.00 -18.88
N SER A 77 11.22 -12.14 -17.68
CA SER A 77 12.62 -12.49 -17.45
C SER A 77 12.73 -13.27 -16.15
N ASP A 78 13.41 -14.42 -16.15
CA ASP A 78 13.74 -15.21 -14.96
C ASP A 78 15.23 -15.53 -14.99
N ASN A 79 16.00 -14.86 -14.14
CA ASN A 79 17.44 -15.07 -13.94
C ASN A 79 17.68 -15.55 -12.50
N ASP A 80 17.01 -16.65 -12.12
CA ASP A 80 17.08 -17.27 -10.80
C ASP A 80 16.59 -16.34 -9.68
N ALA A 81 17.50 -15.62 -9.04
CA ALA A 81 17.21 -14.69 -7.93
C ALA A 81 16.72 -13.31 -8.41
N ALA A 82 16.71 -13.06 -9.73
CA ALA A 82 16.23 -11.81 -10.31
C ALA A 82 15.13 -12.09 -11.36
N VAL A 83 13.90 -11.69 -11.05
CA VAL A 83 12.73 -11.96 -11.90
C VAL A 83 12.04 -10.65 -12.27
N VAL A 84 11.56 -10.54 -13.51
CA VAL A 84 10.73 -9.43 -13.98
C VAL A 84 9.36 -9.94 -14.41
N ILE A 85 8.31 -9.35 -13.84
CA ILE A 85 6.91 -9.59 -14.18
C ILE A 85 6.38 -8.39 -14.98
N ASP A 86 5.79 -8.65 -16.13
CA ASP A 86 4.90 -7.71 -16.80
C ASP A 86 3.47 -7.95 -16.30
N ALA A 87 2.94 -7.02 -15.53
CA ALA A 87 1.63 -7.18 -14.90
C ALA A 87 0.46 -7.12 -15.90
N GLY A 88 0.67 -6.62 -17.13
CA GLY A 88 -0.40 -6.53 -18.12
C GLY A 88 -1.63 -5.74 -17.63
N ASP A 89 -1.42 -4.72 -16.78
CA ASP A 89 -2.45 -3.87 -16.19
C ASP A 89 -3.50 -4.63 -15.32
N VAL A 90 -3.22 -5.86 -14.83
CA VAL A 90 -4.13 -6.56 -13.90
C VAL A 90 -4.15 -5.91 -12.51
N LEU A 91 -5.18 -6.24 -11.71
CA LEU A 91 -5.32 -5.73 -10.34
C LEU A 91 -4.04 -5.95 -9.52
N GLY A 92 -3.56 -4.89 -8.86
CA GLY A 92 -2.23 -4.86 -8.25
C GLY A 92 -2.05 -5.90 -7.14
N GLN A 93 -3.10 -6.21 -6.40
CA GLN A 93 -3.09 -7.22 -5.34
C GLN A 93 -2.65 -8.60 -5.85
N LEU A 94 -3.07 -8.95 -7.07
CA LEU A 94 -2.78 -10.23 -7.69
C LEU A 94 -1.31 -10.35 -8.04
N THR A 95 -0.77 -9.36 -8.76
CA THR A 95 0.66 -9.35 -9.12
C THR A 95 1.58 -9.17 -7.92
N ALA A 96 1.13 -8.47 -6.87
CA ALA A 96 1.88 -8.33 -5.64
C ALA A 96 1.98 -9.67 -4.89
N ARG A 97 0.88 -10.44 -4.76
CA ARG A 97 0.94 -11.79 -4.17
C ARG A 97 1.77 -12.76 -5.03
N GLN A 98 1.66 -12.68 -6.36
CA GLN A 98 2.50 -13.46 -7.27
C GLN A 98 3.99 -13.15 -7.06
N ALA A 99 4.35 -11.87 -6.98
CA ALA A 99 5.72 -11.43 -6.76
C ALA A 99 6.27 -11.85 -5.39
N VAL A 100 5.45 -11.74 -4.33
CA VAL A 100 5.81 -12.24 -2.98
C VAL A 100 6.08 -13.74 -3.00
N ALA A 101 5.22 -14.53 -3.63
CA ALA A 101 5.39 -15.98 -3.71
C ALA A 101 6.72 -16.36 -4.39
N ILE A 102 7.01 -15.73 -5.54
CA ILE A 102 8.27 -15.94 -6.28
C ILE A 102 9.47 -15.48 -5.44
N ALA A 103 9.41 -14.30 -4.84
CA ALA A 103 10.50 -13.74 -4.04
C ALA A 103 10.85 -14.65 -2.86
N VAL A 104 9.85 -15.12 -2.11
CA VAL A 104 10.05 -16.03 -0.97
C VAL A 104 10.62 -17.37 -1.44
N GLU A 105 10.04 -17.97 -2.49
CA GLU A 105 10.52 -19.25 -3.03
C GLU A 105 12.00 -19.16 -3.44
N ARG A 106 12.37 -18.11 -4.18
CA ARG A 106 13.73 -17.91 -4.68
C ARG A 106 14.70 -17.52 -3.56
N ALA A 107 14.29 -16.70 -2.60
CA ALA A 107 15.11 -16.35 -1.45
C ALA A 107 15.47 -17.59 -0.61
N LYS A 108 14.53 -18.52 -0.41
CA LYS A 108 14.80 -19.80 0.29
C LYS A 108 15.81 -20.69 -0.43
N LYS A 109 16.02 -20.49 -1.74
CA LYS A 109 16.98 -21.26 -2.53
C LYS A 109 18.35 -20.57 -2.65
N PHE A 110 18.35 -19.25 -2.74
CA PHE A 110 19.53 -18.46 -3.11
C PHE A 110 20.00 -17.48 -2.01
N GLY A 111 19.33 -17.46 -0.86
CA GLY A 111 19.55 -16.52 0.25
C GLY A 111 18.90 -15.16 0.06
N MET A 112 18.67 -14.73 -1.18
CA MET A 112 17.90 -13.53 -1.50
C MET A 112 17.28 -13.62 -2.90
N ALA A 113 16.20 -12.88 -3.11
CA ALA A 113 15.61 -12.71 -4.43
C ALA A 113 14.93 -11.35 -4.58
N THR A 114 14.94 -10.84 -5.81
CA THR A 114 14.29 -9.59 -6.20
C THR A 114 13.33 -9.87 -7.35
N VAL A 115 12.08 -9.46 -7.18
CA VAL A 115 11.04 -9.50 -8.22
C VAL A 115 10.62 -8.07 -8.53
N ALA A 116 10.92 -7.62 -9.75
CA ALA A 116 10.49 -6.32 -10.25
C ALA A 116 9.22 -6.49 -11.10
N VAL A 117 8.26 -5.58 -10.95
CA VAL A 117 6.98 -5.63 -11.66
C VAL A 117 6.79 -4.33 -12.44
N ARG A 118 6.51 -4.42 -13.75
CA ARG A 118 6.15 -3.27 -14.60
C ARG A 118 4.72 -3.36 -15.09
N ASN A 119 4.21 -2.27 -15.67
CA ASN A 119 2.82 -2.15 -16.13
C ASN A 119 1.82 -2.52 -15.04
N ALA A 120 2.17 -2.22 -13.79
CA ALA A 120 1.42 -2.61 -12.62
C ALA A 120 0.26 -1.65 -12.34
N PHE A 121 -0.73 -2.17 -11.63
CA PHE A 121 -1.81 -1.39 -11.07
C PHE A 121 -1.61 -1.19 -9.54
N HIS A 122 -2.39 -0.28 -8.95
CA HIS A 122 -2.34 -0.01 -7.51
C HIS A 122 -2.67 -1.28 -6.71
N PHE A 123 -1.84 -1.55 -5.70
CA PHE A 123 -1.81 -2.80 -4.92
C PHE A 123 -2.18 -2.63 -3.45
N GLY A 124 -2.53 -1.42 -2.99
CA GLY A 124 -2.88 -1.18 -1.59
C GLY A 124 -1.66 -0.89 -0.72
N THR A 125 -1.56 -1.55 0.43
CA THR A 125 -0.52 -1.26 1.44
C THR A 125 0.74 -2.08 1.20
N ALA A 126 1.88 -1.42 1.02
CA ALA A 126 3.16 -2.09 0.79
C ALA A 126 3.59 -2.95 2.00
N GLY A 127 3.26 -2.51 3.22
CA GLY A 127 3.56 -3.21 4.47
C GLY A 127 2.94 -4.59 4.57
N ARG A 128 1.77 -4.81 3.95
CA ARG A 128 1.12 -6.12 3.92
C ARG A 128 1.98 -7.15 3.19
N TYR A 129 2.49 -6.80 2.02
CA TYR A 129 3.33 -7.69 1.22
C TYR A 129 4.72 -7.89 1.84
N ALA A 130 5.28 -6.85 2.48
CA ALA A 130 6.50 -7.00 3.27
C ALA A 130 6.30 -7.99 4.43
N ARG A 131 5.18 -7.87 5.15
CA ARG A 131 4.82 -8.76 6.27
C ARG A 131 4.55 -10.19 5.82
N MET A 132 3.91 -10.41 4.67
CA MET A 132 3.76 -11.76 4.10
C MET A 132 5.11 -12.46 3.88
N MET A 133 6.14 -11.73 3.45
CA MET A 133 7.51 -12.27 3.35
C MET A 133 8.12 -12.55 4.73
N ALA A 134 7.92 -11.64 5.70
CA ALA A 134 8.35 -11.83 7.09
C ALA A 134 7.72 -13.05 7.75
N ASP A 135 6.44 -13.28 7.52
CA ASP A 135 5.71 -14.45 8.04
C ASP A 135 6.16 -15.76 7.36
N ALA A 136 6.83 -15.67 6.21
CA ALA A 136 7.39 -16.82 5.51
C ALA A 136 8.88 -17.08 5.83
N GLY A 137 9.45 -16.37 6.82
CA GLY A 137 10.84 -16.52 7.28
C GLY A 137 11.84 -15.58 6.59
N ALA A 138 11.41 -14.66 5.73
CA ALA A 138 12.30 -13.77 4.99
C ALA A 138 12.15 -12.31 5.40
N VAL A 139 13.23 -11.52 5.42
CA VAL A 139 13.10 -10.06 5.43
C VAL A 139 12.41 -9.64 4.14
N GLY A 140 11.29 -8.93 4.26
CA GLY A 140 10.54 -8.40 3.14
C GLY A 140 10.80 -6.92 2.95
N ILE A 141 11.19 -6.50 1.75
CA ILE A 141 11.30 -5.09 1.35
C ILE A 141 10.41 -4.87 0.13
N VAL A 142 9.51 -3.90 0.21
CA VAL A 142 8.55 -3.61 -0.87
C VAL A 142 8.57 -2.13 -1.17
N MET A 143 8.69 -1.79 -2.45
CA MET A 143 8.68 -0.41 -2.93
C MET A 143 7.80 -0.29 -4.17
N SER A 144 7.23 0.89 -4.38
CA SER A 144 6.42 1.21 -5.55
C SER A 144 6.65 2.66 -5.96
N ASN A 145 6.58 2.97 -7.25
CA ASN A 145 6.56 4.35 -7.71
C ASN A 145 5.15 4.85 -8.01
N THR A 146 5.01 6.16 -8.01
CA THR A 146 3.77 6.87 -8.34
C THR A 146 4.11 8.06 -9.24
N ARG A 147 3.09 8.64 -9.87
CA ARG A 147 3.28 9.89 -10.64
C ARG A 147 3.95 10.98 -9.77
N PRO A 148 4.64 11.97 -10.35
CA PRO A 148 5.28 13.03 -9.59
C PRO A 148 4.27 13.81 -8.73
N LEU A 149 4.62 13.96 -7.45
CA LEU A 149 3.84 14.66 -6.44
C LEU A 149 4.70 15.54 -5.54
N MET A 150 6.02 15.29 -5.51
CA MET A 150 6.95 15.95 -4.61
C MET A 150 8.07 16.67 -5.38
N PRO A 151 8.42 17.91 -5.00
CA PRO A 151 9.55 18.60 -5.55
C PRO A 151 10.86 18.16 -4.90
N ALA A 152 11.96 18.39 -5.61
CA ALA A 152 13.27 18.46 -4.95
C ALA A 152 13.24 19.53 -3.86
N THR A 153 14.06 19.38 -2.81
CA THR A 153 14.10 20.39 -1.75
C THR A 153 14.53 21.75 -2.33
N GLY A 154 13.70 22.77 -2.13
CA GLY A 154 13.88 24.11 -2.72
C GLY A 154 13.34 24.28 -4.14
N GLY A 155 12.81 23.22 -4.76
CA GLY A 155 12.15 23.26 -6.05
C GLY A 155 10.66 23.58 -5.97
N ALA A 156 10.09 23.99 -7.10
CA ALA A 156 8.67 24.33 -7.25
C ALA A 156 7.96 23.46 -8.31
N GLN A 157 8.53 22.30 -8.63
CA GLN A 157 8.01 21.37 -9.62
C GLN A 157 7.99 19.96 -9.04
N PRO A 158 6.88 19.20 -9.16
CA PRO A 158 6.87 17.78 -8.80
C PRO A 158 7.81 16.99 -9.71
N LEU A 159 8.75 16.24 -9.13
CA LEU A 159 9.75 15.44 -9.87
C LEU A 159 9.71 13.95 -9.52
N THR A 160 9.33 13.61 -8.28
CA THR A 160 9.24 12.23 -7.81
C THR A 160 7.86 11.99 -7.20
N GLY A 161 7.38 10.76 -7.26
CA GLY A 161 6.14 10.37 -6.60
C GLY A 161 6.31 10.27 -5.08
N ASN A 162 5.20 10.15 -4.36
CA ASN A 162 5.19 9.84 -2.93
C ASN A 162 5.45 8.34 -2.71
N ASN A 163 6.56 7.88 -3.29
CA ASN A 163 6.89 6.49 -3.52
C ASN A 163 7.05 5.76 -2.17
N PRO A 164 6.22 4.76 -1.84
CA PRO A 164 6.30 4.09 -0.55
C PRO A 164 7.52 3.16 -0.45
N LEU A 165 7.98 2.99 0.79
CA LEU A 165 8.94 1.97 1.21
C LEU A 165 8.35 1.25 2.43
N ALA A 166 8.23 -0.07 2.30
CA ALA A 166 7.89 -0.95 3.40
C ALA A 166 8.98 -1.98 3.66
N ILE A 167 9.26 -2.24 4.94
CA ILE A 167 10.18 -3.28 5.40
C ILE A 167 9.53 -4.02 6.56
N ALA A 168 9.55 -5.34 6.53
CA ALA A 168 9.17 -6.18 7.66
C ALA A 168 10.17 -7.32 7.84
N VAL A 169 10.38 -7.76 9.07
CA VAL A 169 11.36 -8.82 9.39
C VAL A 169 10.74 -9.91 10.29
N PRO A 170 11.19 -11.18 10.18
CA PRO A 170 10.78 -12.26 11.08
C PRO A 170 11.05 -11.92 12.56
N SER A 171 10.18 -12.40 13.46
CA SER A 171 10.28 -12.12 14.89
C SER A 171 9.53 -13.17 15.71
N ALA A 172 10.12 -13.56 16.84
CA ALA A 172 9.51 -14.49 17.81
C ALA A 172 8.43 -13.83 18.68
N GLY A 173 8.19 -12.52 18.50
CA GLY A 173 7.12 -11.80 19.19
C GLY A 173 5.75 -11.97 18.53
N GLU A 174 4.72 -11.42 19.16
CA GLU A 174 3.34 -11.42 18.62
C GLU A 174 3.21 -10.62 17.32
N PHE A 175 4.15 -9.70 17.07
CA PHE A 175 4.21 -8.91 15.85
C PHE A 175 5.64 -8.80 15.31
N ARG A 176 5.71 -8.44 14.03
CA ARG A 176 6.95 -8.21 13.29
C ARG A 176 7.39 -6.76 13.44
N PRO A 177 8.70 -6.47 13.60
CA PRO A 177 9.21 -5.14 13.34
C PRO A 177 8.87 -4.78 11.89
N GLU A 178 8.05 -3.75 11.71
CA GLU A 178 7.64 -3.28 10.39
C GLU A 178 7.62 -1.76 10.31
N VAL A 179 7.95 -1.26 9.13
CA VAL A 179 7.71 0.12 8.70
C VAL A 179 6.96 0.05 7.36
N ASP A 180 5.92 0.86 7.23
CA ASP A 180 5.19 1.08 5.97
C ASP A 180 4.93 2.57 5.88
N MET A 181 5.65 3.25 4.99
CA MET A 181 5.63 4.70 4.92
C MET A 181 5.71 5.19 3.49
N ALA A 182 4.95 6.25 3.23
CA ALA A 182 5.16 7.11 2.08
C ALA A 182 6.35 8.04 2.36
N LEU A 183 7.08 8.47 1.32
CA LEU A 183 8.28 9.30 1.46
C LEU A 183 7.99 10.82 1.43
N SER A 184 6.72 11.21 1.48
CA SER A 184 6.25 12.56 1.80
C SER A 184 6.11 12.77 3.31
N ALA A 185 6.13 14.03 3.73
CA ALA A 185 5.89 14.43 5.11
C ALA A 185 4.50 13.99 5.62
N VAL A 186 3.53 13.89 4.70
CA VAL A 186 2.17 13.42 5.00
C VAL A 186 1.50 12.78 3.78
N ALA A 187 0.60 11.83 4.01
CA ALA A 187 -0.26 11.30 2.95
C ALA A 187 -1.27 12.35 2.45
N MET A 188 -1.49 12.39 1.13
CA MET A 188 -2.48 13.27 0.49
C MET A 188 -3.89 13.10 1.08
N GLY A 189 -4.26 11.89 1.51
CA GLY A 189 -5.54 11.63 2.17
C GLY A 189 -5.76 12.46 3.45
N LYS A 190 -4.70 12.71 4.24
CA LYS A 190 -4.82 13.55 5.45
C LYS A 190 -5.08 15.01 5.11
N ILE A 191 -4.47 15.53 4.04
CA ILE A 191 -4.73 16.88 3.54
C ILE A 191 -6.17 16.99 3.03
N ARG A 192 -6.66 15.99 2.27
CA ARG A 192 -8.06 15.94 1.83
C ARG A 192 -9.05 15.90 2.99
N ASN A 193 -8.73 15.16 4.06
CA ASN A 193 -9.56 15.15 5.27
C ASN A 193 -9.58 16.51 5.96
N ALA A 194 -8.44 17.20 6.06
CA ALA A 194 -8.36 18.56 6.59
C ALA A 194 -9.18 19.55 5.73
N ALA A 195 -9.09 19.44 4.40
CA ALA A 195 -9.90 20.23 3.46
C ALA A 195 -11.41 20.03 3.68
N ALA A 196 -11.85 18.77 3.78
CA ALA A 196 -13.25 18.43 4.02
C ALA A 196 -13.75 18.89 5.40
N ALA A 197 -12.86 18.96 6.40
CA ALA A 197 -13.16 19.46 7.74
C ALA A 197 -13.02 21.00 7.86
N GLY A 198 -12.59 21.70 6.81
CA GLY A 198 -12.31 23.14 6.87
C GLY A 198 -11.17 23.51 7.82
N GLN A 199 -10.22 22.59 8.05
CA GLN A 199 -9.10 22.75 8.97
C GLN A 199 -7.80 23.06 8.21
N SER A 200 -6.95 23.92 8.78
CA SER A 200 -5.60 24.11 8.27
C SER A 200 -4.74 22.86 8.46
N ILE A 201 -3.71 22.71 7.62
CA ILE A 201 -2.70 21.66 7.76
C ILE A 201 -1.44 22.21 8.44
N PRO A 202 -0.66 21.36 9.15
CA PRO A 202 0.63 21.75 9.69
C PRO A 202 1.61 22.26 8.62
N GLU A 203 2.49 23.18 9.03
CA GLU A 203 3.62 23.60 8.21
C GLU A 203 4.52 22.41 7.84
N GLY A 204 5.17 22.50 6.67
CA GLY A 204 6.08 21.46 6.19
C GLY A 204 5.39 20.24 5.58
N TRP A 205 4.05 20.21 5.48
CA TRP A 205 3.32 19.14 4.80
C TRP A 205 3.25 19.33 3.28
N ALA A 206 3.07 20.55 2.82
CA ALA A 206 2.80 20.85 1.42
C ALA A 206 3.30 22.23 0.99
N ALA A 207 3.44 22.38 -0.33
CA ALA A 207 3.59 23.66 -1.01
C ALA A 207 2.42 23.84 -1.99
N ASP A 208 2.09 25.08 -2.32
CA ASP A 208 1.12 25.38 -3.37
C ASP A 208 1.71 25.12 -4.78
N LYS A 209 0.93 25.42 -5.83
CA LYS A 209 1.33 25.23 -7.23
C LYS A 209 2.59 26.00 -7.64
N ASP A 210 2.93 27.07 -6.93
CA ASP A 210 4.07 27.93 -7.23
C ASP A 210 5.29 27.58 -6.34
N GLY A 211 5.17 26.56 -5.48
CA GLY A 211 6.22 26.09 -4.59
C GLY A 211 6.31 26.83 -3.26
N ALA A 212 5.36 27.73 -2.95
CA ALA A 212 5.34 28.41 -1.66
C ALA A 212 4.79 27.47 -0.57
N PRO A 213 5.41 27.38 0.63
CA PRO A 213 4.86 26.62 1.73
C PRO A 213 3.42 27.05 2.06
N THR A 214 2.53 26.09 2.29
CA THR A 214 1.10 26.37 2.56
C THR A 214 0.56 25.55 3.72
N THR A 215 -0.32 26.18 4.50
CA THR A 215 -1.17 25.54 5.51
C THR A 215 -2.63 25.48 5.08
N ASP A 216 -2.95 26.00 3.88
CA ASP A 216 -4.27 25.88 3.25
C ASP A 216 -4.36 24.52 2.54
N PRO A 217 -5.28 23.63 2.97
CA PRO A 217 -5.39 22.30 2.40
C PRO A 217 -5.89 22.29 0.95
N GLN A 218 -6.64 23.30 0.50
CA GLN A 218 -7.09 23.38 -0.91
C GLN A 218 -5.91 23.70 -1.82
N LYS A 219 -5.11 24.70 -1.46
CA LYS A 219 -3.86 25.01 -2.16
C LYS A 219 -2.88 23.84 -2.16
N ALA A 220 -2.83 23.07 -1.07
CA ALA A 220 -2.00 21.87 -0.97
C ALA A 220 -2.46 20.74 -1.90
N ILE A 221 -3.77 20.56 -2.10
CA ILE A 221 -4.33 19.54 -3.01
C ILE A 221 -3.98 19.85 -4.47
N GLU A 222 -4.00 21.14 -4.84
CA GLU A 222 -3.64 21.63 -6.17
C GLU A 222 -2.12 21.76 -6.38
N GLY A 223 -1.37 21.81 -5.28
CA GLY A 223 0.08 21.95 -5.26
C GLY A 223 0.83 20.63 -5.11
N MET A 224 1.73 20.59 -4.14
CA MET A 224 2.76 19.58 -3.97
C MET A 224 2.85 19.07 -2.54
N LEU A 225 3.10 17.77 -2.38
CA LEU A 225 3.51 17.22 -1.09
C LEU A 225 4.98 17.51 -0.86
N LEU A 226 5.36 17.92 0.34
CA LEU A 226 6.77 18.07 0.68
C LEU A 226 7.39 16.71 1.07
N PRO A 227 8.64 16.43 0.68
CA PRO A 227 9.33 15.20 1.07
C PRO A 227 9.53 15.07 2.58
N ALA A 228 9.42 13.84 3.10
CA ALA A 228 9.73 13.54 4.49
C ALA A 228 11.20 13.86 4.78
N ALA A 229 11.47 14.59 5.87
CA ALA A 229 12.84 15.00 6.23
C ALA A 229 13.62 15.69 5.08
N GLY A 230 12.91 16.42 4.21
CA GLY A 230 13.50 17.24 3.15
C GLY A 230 14.35 16.43 2.17
N PRO A 231 15.65 16.74 1.98
CA PRO A 231 16.48 16.07 0.98
C PRO A 231 16.58 14.55 1.15
N LYS A 232 16.42 14.04 2.38
CA LYS A 232 16.49 12.61 2.67
C LYS A 232 15.31 11.84 2.06
N GLY A 233 14.08 12.28 2.32
CA GLY A 233 12.88 11.64 1.75
C GLY A 233 12.83 11.82 0.24
N PHE A 234 13.26 12.97 -0.29
CA PHE A 234 13.36 13.17 -1.73
C PHE A 234 14.35 12.19 -2.37
N GLY A 235 15.56 12.09 -1.81
CA GLY A 235 16.58 11.15 -2.30
C GLY A 235 16.12 9.70 -2.26
N LEU A 236 15.47 9.28 -1.17
CA LEU A 236 14.90 7.94 -1.08
C LEU A 236 13.80 7.71 -2.14
N ALA A 237 12.89 8.68 -2.34
CA ALA A 237 11.80 8.53 -3.30
C ALA A 237 12.30 8.44 -4.74
N PHE A 238 13.32 9.24 -5.06
CA PHE A 238 14.01 9.18 -6.35
C PHE A 238 14.69 7.83 -6.57
N MET A 239 15.33 7.25 -5.55
CA MET A 239 15.91 5.92 -5.64
C MET A 239 14.84 4.84 -5.83
N VAL A 240 13.67 4.97 -5.20
CA VAL A 240 12.55 4.04 -5.42
C VAL A 240 12.09 4.05 -6.87
N ASP A 241 12.07 5.21 -7.53
CA ASP A 241 11.73 5.32 -8.96
C ASP A 241 12.68 4.48 -9.83
N LEU A 242 13.99 4.53 -9.55
CA LEU A 242 15.00 3.73 -10.25
C LEU A 242 14.96 2.24 -9.90
N LEU A 243 14.73 1.91 -8.62
CA LEU A 243 14.64 0.52 -8.16
C LEU A 243 13.37 -0.18 -8.60
N THR A 244 12.31 0.57 -8.90
CA THR A 244 11.06 0.01 -9.44
C THR A 244 11.07 0.06 -10.96
N GLY A 245 10.78 1.22 -11.57
CA GLY A 245 10.68 1.37 -13.02
C GLY A 245 11.99 1.10 -13.75
N GLY A 246 13.12 1.54 -13.20
CA GLY A 246 14.43 1.29 -13.81
C GLY A 246 14.80 -0.19 -13.88
N LEU A 247 14.64 -0.94 -12.77
CA LEU A 247 14.93 -2.38 -12.75
C LEU A 247 13.94 -3.21 -13.56
N SER A 248 12.65 -2.84 -13.56
CA SER A 248 11.63 -3.58 -14.31
C SER A 248 11.61 -3.24 -15.81
N GLY A 249 12.26 -2.14 -16.21
CA GLY A 249 12.08 -1.56 -17.55
C GLY A 249 10.66 -1.00 -17.76
N GLY A 250 10.03 -0.56 -16.66
CA GLY A 250 8.71 0.08 -16.65
C GLY A 250 8.82 1.60 -16.55
N ASN A 251 7.66 2.24 -16.36
CA ASN A 251 7.57 3.71 -16.30
C ASN A 251 8.26 4.27 -15.04
N ILE A 252 8.94 5.40 -15.21
CA ILE A 252 9.63 6.14 -14.15
C ILE A 252 9.09 7.57 -14.06
N GLY A 253 8.87 8.07 -12.84
CA GLY A 253 8.49 9.46 -12.60
C GLY A 253 7.29 9.90 -13.46
N ALA A 254 7.49 10.91 -14.31
CA ALA A 254 6.44 11.52 -15.14
C ALA A 254 5.77 10.58 -16.15
N GLU A 255 6.36 9.42 -16.44
CA GLU A 255 5.77 8.39 -17.28
C GLU A 255 4.63 7.63 -16.57
N VAL A 256 4.60 7.63 -15.23
CA VAL A 256 3.54 7.00 -14.45
C VAL A 256 2.29 7.86 -14.49
N ASN A 257 1.16 7.28 -14.89
CA ASN A 257 -0.11 8.00 -14.97
C ASN A 257 -0.75 8.21 -13.59
N GLY A 258 -1.76 9.08 -13.51
CA GLY A 258 -2.49 9.32 -12.27
C GLY A 258 -3.54 8.25 -11.94
N LEU A 259 -3.52 7.74 -10.71
CA LEU A 259 -4.50 6.76 -10.22
C LEU A 259 -5.94 7.27 -10.29
N TYR A 260 -6.15 8.54 -9.96
CA TYR A 260 -7.46 9.21 -10.01
C TYR A 260 -7.65 10.09 -11.27
N GLY A 261 -6.81 9.92 -12.30
CA GLY A 261 -6.90 10.66 -13.56
C GLY A 261 -7.99 10.11 -14.50
N ASN A 262 -7.75 10.18 -15.81
CA ASN A 262 -8.65 9.54 -16.78
C ASN A 262 -8.73 8.02 -16.53
N MET A 263 -9.94 7.51 -16.24
CA MET A 263 -10.17 6.10 -15.93
C MET A 263 -9.94 5.16 -17.11
N ALA A 264 -9.89 5.67 -18.34
CA ALA A 264 -9.54 4.91 -19.54
C ALA A 264 -8.03 4.80 -19.78
N THR A 265 -7.20 5.56 -19.06
CA THR A 265 -5.73 5.52 -19.19
C THR A 265 -5.12 4.57 -18.15
N PRO A 266 -4.36 3.54 -18.56
CA PRO A 266 -3.68 2.62 -17.64
C PRO A 266 -2.76 3.34 -16.64
N TYR A 267 -2.75 2.88 -15.38
CA TYR A 267 -1.96 3.52 -14.32
C TYR A 267 -0.45 3.35 -14.54
N ARG A 268 -0.02 2.11 -14.85
CA ARG A 268 1.35 1.72 -15.19
C ARG A 268 2.41 2.25 -14.22
N CYS A 269 2.21 1.96 -12.94
CA CYS A 269 3.30 2.06 -11.97
C CYS A 269 4.24 0.84 -12.09
N SER A 270 5.31 0.89 -11.32
CA SER A 270 6.26 -0.19 -11.16
C SER A 270 6.45 -0.49 -9.67
N ASN A 271 6.67 -1.76 -9.35
CA ASN A 271 6.85 -2.25 -7.99
C ASN A 271 8.12 -3.11 -7.92
N VAL A 272 8.70 -3.24 -6.74
CA VAL A 272 9.78 -4.22 -6.49
C VAL A 272 9.59 -4.86 -5.13
N PHE A 273 9.81 -6.17 -5.10
CA PHE A 273 9.68 -7.03 -3.94
C PHE A 273 11.02 -7.74 -3.73
N ILE A 274 11.65 -7.52 -2.59
CA ILE A 274 12.92 -8.14 -2.25
C ILE A 274 12.70 -9.00 -1.01
N ALA A 275 13.05 -10.27 -1.11
CA ALA A 275 13.07 -11.21 0.00
C ALA A 275 14.52 -11.57 0.32
N ILE A 276 14.88 -11.56 1.61
CA ILE A 276 16.18 -12.03 2.09
C ILE A 276 15.90 -13.12 3.12
N ASP A 277 16.29 -14.34 2.81
CA ASP A 277 16.10 -15.49 3.70
C ASP A 277 17.07 -15.40 4.87
N VAL A 278 16.54 -15.28 6.09
CA VAL A 278 17.38 -15.08 7.28
C VAL A 278 18.20 -16.34 7.61
N GLY A 279 17.67 -17.53 7.29
CA GLY A 279 18.30 -18.83 7.51
C GLY A 279 19.63 -19.03 6.77
N HIS A 280 19.84 -18.31 5.67
CA HIS A 280 21.12 -18.30 4.94
C HIS A 280 22.24 -17.54 5.67
N PHE A 281 21.91 -16.70 6.66
CA PHE A 281 22.89 -15.89 7.39
C PHE A 281 23.10 -16.38 8.81
N VAL A 282 22.01 -16.68 9.52
CA VAL A 282 21.99 -17.15 10.91
C VAL A 282 20.82 -18.12 11.11
N PRO A 283 20.86 -18.99 12.14
CA PRO A 283 19.68 -19.77 12.52
C PRO A 283 18.45 -18.86 12.70
N GLU A 284 17.30 -19.24 12.12
CA GLU A 284 16.09 -18.42 12.11
C GLU A 284 15.67 -17.99 13.51
N GLU A 285 15.61 -18.93 14.45
CA GLU A 285 15.29 -18.68 15.87
C GLU A 285 16.20 -17.62 16.52
N GLN A 286 17.48 -17.59 16.12
CA GLN A 286 18.43 -16.59 16.61
C GLN A 286 18.08 -15.20 16.08
N PHE A 287 17.75 -15.08 14.78
CA PHE A 287 17.33 -13.81 14.20
C PHE A 287 16.02 -13.33 14.83
N GLU A 288 15.02 -14.20 14.90
CA GLU A 288 13.69 -13.92 15.43
C GLU A 288 13.73 -13.49 16.91
N GLY A 289 14.55 -14.17 17.72
CA GLY A 289 14.77 -13.81 19.12
C GLY A 289 15.43 -12.43 19.28
N ARG A 290 16.40 -12.09 18.41
CA ARG A 290 17.03 -10.76 18.40
C ARG A 290 16.04 -9.68 17.99
N ALA A 291 15.24 -9.93 16.94
CA ALA A 291 14.21 -9.00 16.49
C ALA A 291 13.20 -8.70 17.61
N LYS A 292 12.72 -9.75 18.30
CA LYS A 292 11.86 -9.59 19.47
C LYS A 292 12.53 -8.78 20.58
N SER A 293 13.78 -9.09 20.92
CA SER A 293 14.52 -8.37 21.96
C SER A 293 14.70 -6.88 21.64
N GLU A 294 14.88 -6.52 20.37
CA GLU A 294 14.98 -5.11 19.95
C GLU A 294 13.63 -4.38 20.05
N LEU A 295 12.51 -5.04 19.72
CA LEU A 295 11.18 -4.48 19.97
C LEU A 295 10.94 -4.23 21.45
N ASP A 296 11.21 -5.24 22.30
CA ASP A 296 11.06 -5.14 23.75
C ASP A 296 11.91 -3.99 24.31
N ARG A 297 13.15 -3.81 23.81
CA ARG A 297 14.05 -2.72 24.20
C ARG A 297 13.47 -1.34 23.88
N VAL A 298 12.79 -1.17 22.74
CA VAL A 298 12.13 0.09 22.39
C VAL A 298 10.96 0.36 23.32
N SER A 299 10.08 -0.63 23.53
CA SER A 299 8.90 -0.47 24.40
C SER A 299 9.27 -0.24 25.87
N ALA A 300 10.41 -0.79 26.33
CA ALA A 300 10.96 -0.60 27.68
C ALA A 300 11.85 0.65 27.83
N SER A 301 12.07 1.42 26.75
CA SER A 301 12.96 2.59 26.79
C SER A 301 12.47 3.70 27.72
N ARG A 302 13.40 4.53 28.20
CA ARG A 302 13.05 5.70 29.02
C ARG A 302 12.18 6.64 28.21
N ARG A 303 11.03 7.01 28.79
CA ARG A 303 10.08 7.93 28.20
C ARG A 303 10.54 9.38 28.42
N ALA A 304 10.27 10.24 27.44
CA ALA A 304 10.44 11.69 27.61
C ALA A 304 9.36 12.25 28.57
N PRO A 305 9.58 13.43 29.19
CA PRO A 305 8.57 14.09 30.01
C PRO A 305 7.23 14.24 29.26
N GLY A 306 6.13 13.85 29.90
CA GLY A 306 4.78 13.92 29.32
C GLY A 306 4.44 12.80 28.31
N VAL A 307 5.35 11.87 28.03
CA VAL A 307 5.08 10.73 27.15
C VAL A 307 4.60 9.53 27.98
N GLU A 308 3.34 9.13 27.78
CA GLU A 308 2.75 7.99 28.49
C GLU A 308 3.33 6.65 28.01
N ARG A 309 3.55 6.49 26.70
CA ARG A 309 4.02 5.24 26.07
C ARG A 309 4.87 5.52 24.84
N VAL A 310 5.87 4.67 24.63
CA VAL A 310 6.67 4.58 23.40
C VAL A 310 6.22 3.34 22.65
N PHE A 311 6.07 3.44 21.33
CA PHE A 311 5.66 2.33 20.47
C PHE A 311 6.85 1.84 19.65
N ALA A 312 7.02 0.53 19.58
CA ALA A 312 7.98 -0.10 18.68
C ALA A 312 7.46 -0.07 17.23
N PRO A 313 8.36 -0.11 16.22
CA PRO A 313 7.96 -0.24 14.82
C PRO A 313 7.05 -1.46 14.62
N GLY A 314 5.88 -1.25 14.02
CA GLY A 314 4.87 -2.29 13.82
C GLY A 314 3.83 -2.44 14.94
N GLU A 315 4.09 -1.91 16.14
CA GLU A 315 3.21 -2.10 17.31
C GLU A 315 1.83 -1.46 17.09
N LEU A 316 1.77 -0.26 16.50
CA LEU A 316 0.51 0.43 16.21
C LEU A 316 -0.32 -0.31 15.16
N ALA A 317 0.32 -0.83 14.11
CA ALA A 317 -0.35 -1.58 13.07
C ALA A 317 -0.86 -2.93 13.60
N TYR A 318 -0.06 -3.60 14.44
CA TYR A 318 -0.49 -4.80 15.16
C TYR A 318 -1.68 -4.54 16.09
N ALA A 319 -1.63 -3.47 16.89
CA ALA A 319 -2.72 -3.09 17.79
C ALA A 319 -4.01 -2.75 17.03
N ALA A 320 -3.91 -2.10 15.85
CA ALA A 320 -5.05 -1.88 14.98
C ALA A 320 -5.65 -3.20 14.50
N ARG A 321 -4.81 -4.12 13.98
CA ARG A 321 -5.25 -5.45 13.50
C ARG A 321 -5.94 -6.28 14.56
N THR A 322 -5.34 -6.38 15.75
CA THR A 322 -5.88 -7.22 16.83
C THR A 322 -7.06 -6.56 17.52
N GLY A 323 -7.04 -5.25 17.70
CA GLY A 323 -8.15 -4.48 18.27
C GLY A 323 -9.40 -4.49 17.39
N ALA A 324 -9.25 -4.66 16.08
CA ALA A 324 -10.35 -4.79 15.14
C ALA A 324 -11.18 -6.09 15.33
N ASN A 325 -10.57 -7.15 15.89
CA ASN A 325 -11.24 -8.43 16.21
C ASN A 325 -12.14 -8.97 15.07
N GLY A 326 -11.60 -9.03 13.85
CA GLY A 326 -12.34 -9.50 12.68
C GLY A 326 -13.42 -8.55 12.16
N ARG A 327 -13.40 -7.27 12.57
CA ARG A 327 -14.34 -6.25 12.12
C ARG A 327 -13.64 -5.09 11.42
N ALA A 328 -14.23 -4.59 10.35
CA ALA A 328 -13.72 -3.46 9.60
C ALA A 328 -14.58 -2.21 9.87
N LYS A 329 -13.92 -1.07 10.13
CA LYS A 329 -14.60 0.22 10.24
C LYS A 329 -14.67 0.88 8.87
N VAL A 330 -15.86 0.87 8.27
CA VAL A 330 -16.10 1.52 6.97
C VAL A 330 -16.76 2.88 7.22
N SER A 331 -16.22 3.94 6.62
CA SER A 331 -16.84 5.27 6.73
C SER A 331 -18.21 5.30 6.06
N PRO A 332 -19.17 6.14 6.51
CA PRO A 332 -20.48 6.24 5.86
C PRO A 332 -20.41 6.58 4.37
N ALA A 333 -19.46 7.42 3.96
CA ALA A 333 -19.22 7.75 2.56
C ALA A 333 -18.73 6.53 1.77
N ALA A 334 -17.73 5.81 2.28
CA ALA A 334 -17.21 4.60 1.64
C ALA A 334 -18.29 3.50 1.55
N TRP A 335 -19.09 3.32 2.59
CA TRP A 335 -20.20 2.36 2.60
C TRP A 335 -21.24 2.69 1.54
N LYS A 336 -21.68 3.96 1.48
CA LYS A 336 -22.63 4.42 0.46
C LYS A 336 -22.09 4.15 -0.94
N SER A 337 -20.85 4.55 -1.23
CA SER A 337 -20.24 4.31 -2.55
C SER A 337 -20.09 2.82 -2.86
N LEU A 338 -19.81 1.98 -1.86
CA LEU A 338 -19.72 0.53 -2.03
C LEU A 338 -21.07 -0.08 -2.40
N VAL A 339 -22.15 0.29 -1.70
CA VAL A 339 -23.52 -0.17 -1.99
C VAL A 339 -23.97 0.28 -3.38
N GLU A 340 -23.73 1.55 -3.74
CA GLU A 340 -24.05 2.08 -5.07
C GLU A 340 -23.27 1.36 -6.17
N THR A 341 -21.99 1.07 -5.93
CA THR A 341 -21.14 0.32 -6.87
C THR A 341 -21.66 -1.11 -7.06
N GLY A 342 -21.99 -1.81 -5.97
CA GLY A 342 -22.58 -3.15 -6.03
C GLY A 342 -23.91 -3.18 -6.78
N ALA A 343 -24.82 -2.24 -6.47
CA ALA A 343 -26.10 -2.12 -7.16
C ALA A 343 -25.92 -1.91 -8.68
N SER A 344 -24.91 -1.13 -9.11
CA SER A 344 -24.59 -0.93 -10.54
C SER A 344 -24.16 -2.21 -11.27
N LEU A 345 -23.80 -3.25 -10.53
CA LEU A 345 -23.36 -4.56 -11.03
C LEU A 345 -24.32 -5.69 -10.66
N GLY A 346 -25.50 -5.37 -10.09
CA GLY A 346 -26.48 -6.38 -9.66
C GLY A 346 -26.14 -7.10 -8.36
N VAL A 347 -25.22 -6.58 -7.56
CA VAL A 347 -24.80 -7.14 -6.27
C VAL A 347 -25.46 -6.38 -5.13
N ASP A 348 -26.30 -7.06 -4.34
CA ASP A 348 -26.82 -6.49 -3.09
C ASP A 348 -25.81 -6.66 -1.96
N VAL A 349 -24.96 -5.66 -1.76
CA VAL A 349 -23.94 -5.61 -0.70
C VAL A 349 -24.54 -5.77 0.68
N GLN A 350 -25.77 -5.30 0.91
CA GLN A 350 -26.39 -5.35 2.23
C GLN A 350 -26.84 -6.76 2.61
N SER A 351 -27.11 -7.63 1.62
CA SER A 351 -27.52 -9.03 1.86
C SER A 351 -26.45 -9.92 2.53
N TYR A 352 -25.20 -9.43 2.62
CA TYR A 352 -24.09 -10.14 3.27
C TYR A 352 -24.03 -9.91 4.79
N PHE A 353 -24.86 -9.02 5.34
CA PHE A 353 -24.85 -8.60 6.74
C PHE A 353 -26.23 -8.75 7.38
#